data_AF-G5E3V6-F1
#
_entry.id   AF-G5E3V6-F1
#
_cell.length_a   1.000
_cell.length_b   1.000
_cell.length_c   1.000
_cell.angle_alpha   90.00
_cell.angle_beta   90.00
_cell.angle_gamma   90.00
#
_symmetry.space_group_name_H-M   'P 1'
#
loop_
_entity.id
_entity.type
_entity.pdbx_description
1 polymer ?
#
loop_
_entity_poly.entity_id
_entity_poly.type
_entity_poly.pdbx_seq_one_letter_code
_entity_poly.pdbx_strand_id
1 'polypeptide(L)'
;KILQYGGQPFDFSPLFCARNGEYIAIDTSWSSFINPWSRKVSFIIGRHKVRMGPVNEDVFASPSCPEDRSLHELTEQIYHLLMQPVYNSCSSGYGSLGSNGSHENPMSAASSSDSNGNGNEDLKDK
;
A
#
# COMPACT_ATOMS: atom_id res chain seq x y z
N LYS A 1 9.35 6.27 -8.69
CA LYS A 1 8.09 5.49 -8.75
C LYS A 1 7.58 5.36 -7.32
N ILE A 2 6.55 6.12 -6.94
CA ILE A 2 6.00 6.09 -5.58
C ILE A 2 5.03 4.91 -5.49
N LEU A 3 5.22 4.07 -4.47
CA LEU A 3 4.61 2.76 -4.31
C LEU A 3 3.12 2.89 -3.91
N GLN A 4 2.35 1.91 -4.39
CA GLN A 4 0.99 1.50 -4.04
C GLN A 4 0.47 2.02 -2.68
N TYR A 5 -0.63 2.78 -2.71
CA TYR A 5 -1.42 3.11 -1.52
C TYR A 5 -2.18 1.86 -1.04
N GLY A 6 -1.99 1.47 0.22
CA GLY A 6 -2.80 0.47 0.90
C GLY A 6 -3.59 1.11 2.04
N GLY A 7 -4.91 0.93 2.07
CA GLY A 7 -5.80 1.41 3.13
C GLY A 7 -6.84 2.45 2.69
N GLN A 8 -7.92 2.56 3.46
CA GLN A 8 -8.94 3.59 3.30
C GLN A 8 -8.44 4.91 3.93
N PRO A 9 -8.68 6.08 3.31
CA PRO A 9 -8.42 7.37 3.96
C PRO A 9 -9.16 7.44 5.29
N PHE A 10 -8.48 7.90 6.34
CA PHE A 10 -9.06 8.16 7.65
C PHE A 10 -9.06 9.66 7.92
N ASP A 11 -10.10 10.16 8.59
CA ASP A 11 -10.31 11.59 8.85
C ASP A 11 -9.51 12.12 10.06
N PHE A 12 -8.70 11.28 10.71
CA PHE A 12 -7.89 11.70 11.86
C PHE A 12 -6.63 12.46 11.43
N SER A 13 -6.52 13.73 11.87
CA SER A 13 -5.27 14.48 11.78
C SER A 13 -4.29 13.95 12.85
N PRO A 14 -3.11 13.41 12.48
CA PRO A 14 -2.18 12.90 13.46
C PRO A 14 -1.63 14.02 14.35
N LEU A 15 -1.50 13.71 15.65
CA LEU A 15 -0.97 14.60 16.69
C LEU A 15 0.29 13.99 17.31
N PHE A 16 1.33 14.79 17.49
CA PHE A 16 2.53 14.40 18.26
C PHE A 16 2.61 15.21 19.55
N CYS A 17 3.06 14.58 20.62
CA CYS A 17 3.35 15.24 21.90
C CYS A 17 4.77 15.85 21.83
N ALA A 18 4.88 17.15 22.08
CA ALA A 18 6.17 17.81 22.29
C ALA A 18 6.65 17.59 23.73
N ARG A 19 7.92 17.88 24.01
CA ARG A 19 8.52 17.63 25.33
C ARG A 19 7.83 18.39 26.48
N ASN A 20 7.27 19.57 26.20
CA ASN A 20 6.52 20.35 27.18
C ASN A 20 5.12 19.75 27.52
N GLY A 21 4.72 18.65 26.87
CA GLY A 21 3.43 17.99 27.06
C GLY A 21 2.31 18.52 26.17
N GLU A 22 2.58 19.50 25.29
CA GLU A 22 1.60 20.02 24.36
C GLU A 22 1.60 19.27 23.02
N TYR A 23 0.43 19.18 22.40
CA TYR A 23 0.25 18.48 21.13
C TYR A 23 0.40 19.40 19.93
N ILE A 24 1.05 18.88 18.89
CA ILE A 24 1.21 19.54 17.59
C ILE A 24 0.47 18.76 16.51
N ALA A 25 -0.18 19.47 15.58
CA ALA A 25 -0.79 18.85 14.41
C ALA A 25 0.24 18.70 13.29
N ILE A 26 0.35 17.50 12.73
CA ILE A 26 1.32 17.20 11.68
C ILE A 26 0.65 16.63 10.43
N ASP A 27 1.19 16.97 9.28
CA ASP A 27 0.95 16.24 8.04
C ASP A 27 2.07 15.21 7.88
N THR A 28 1.71 13.94 7.77
CA THR A 28 2.69 12.86 7.70
C THR A 28 2.57 12.10 6.38
N SER A 29 3.71 11.91 5.73
CA SER A 29 3.86 10.93 4.66
C SER A 29 4.67 9.74 5.16
N TRP A 30 4.10 8.54 5.06
CA TRP A 30 4.75 7.29 5.47
C TRP A 30 5.31 6.54 4.27
N SER A 31 6.39 5.82 4.50
CA SER A 31 6.93 4.81 3.60
C SER A 31 7.63 3.71 4.40
N SER A 32 8.10 2.69 3.71
CA SER A 32 8.79 1.56 4.32
C SER A 32 9.88 1.03 3.41
N PHE A 33 10.85 0.36 4.01
CA PHE A 33 11.85 -0.41 3.27
C PHE A 33 11.62 -1.90 3.50
N ILE A 34 11.43 -2.62 2.40
CA ILE A 34 11.25 -4.07 2.39
C ILE A 34 12.60 -4.73 2.07
N ASN A 35 13.04 -5.64 2.92
CA ASN A 35 14.25 -6.42 2.66
C ASN A 35 14.06 -7.29 1.40
N PRO A 36 14.94 -7.21 0.38
CA PRO A 36 14.75 -7.95 -0.87
C PRO A 36 14.77 -9.48 -0.73
N TRP A 37 15.48 -10.01 0.25
CA TRP A 37 15.64 -11.45 0.46
C TRP A 37 14.52 -12.02 1.33
N SER A 38 14.27 -11.43 2.50
CA SER A 38 13.25 -11.93 3.43
C SER A 38 11.84 -11.43 3.10
N ARG A 39 11.72 -10.39 2.27
CA ARG A 39 10.47 -9.68 1.95
C ARG A 39 9.76 -9.07 3.16
N LYS A 40 10.42 -8.98 4.32
CA LYS A 40 9.87 -8.34 5.52
C LYS A 40 10.21 -6.86 5.57
N VAL A 41 9.38 -6.08 6.25
CA VAL A 41 9.67 -4.67 6.54
C VAL A 41 10.89 -4.59 7.46
N SER A 42 11.93 -3.86 7.06
CA SER A 42 13.11 -3.62 7.91
C SER A 42 12.99 -2.33 8.71
N PHE A 43 12.45 -1.28 8.09
CA PHE A 43 12.17 -0.01 8.75
C PHE A 43 10.98 0.70 8.13
N ILE A 44 10.26 1.44 8.97
CA ILE A 44 9.23 2.40 8.60
C ILE A 44 9.87 3.79 8.63
N ILE A 45 9.57 4.62 7.64
CA ILE A 45 10.03 6.00 7.58
C ILE A 45 8.83 6.93 7.50
N GLY A 46 8.78 7.91 8.41
CA GLY A 46 7.83 9.00 8.39
C GLY A 46 8.54 10.30 8.04
N ARG A 47 7.95 11.09 7.14
CA ARG A 47 8.31 12.50 6.95
C ARG A 47 7.14 13.34 7.47
N HIS A 48 7.42 14.14 8.49
CA HIS A 48 6.43 14.92 9.22
C HIS A 48 6.62 16.41 8.93
N LYS A 49 5.54 17.10 8.56
CA LYS A 49 5.49 18.56 8.42
C LYS A 49 4.54 19.11 9.48
N VAL A 50 5.02 20.04 10.30
CA VAL A 50 4.16 20.70 11.30
C VAL A 50 3.14 21.57 10.58
N ARG A 51 1.86 21.32 10.84
CA ARG A 51 0.73 22.10 10.33
C ARG A 51 0.30 23.17 11.33
N MET A 52 0.23 22.81 12.61
CA MET A 52 -0.08 23.72 13.71
C MET A 52 0.83 23.41 14.90
N GLY A 53 1.46 24.45 15.44
CA GLY A 53 2.36 24.37 16.59
C GLY A 53 1.62 24.32 17.94
N PRO A 54 2.37 24.17 19.03
CA PRO A 54 1.84 24.22 20.39
C PRO A 54 1.41 25.65 20.76
N VAL A 55 0.60 25.79 21.82
CA VAL A 55 0.19 27.07 22.39
C VAL A 55 1.37 27.72 23.13
N ASN A 56 2.13 26.92 23.89
CA ASN A 56 3.39 27.34 24.48
C ASN A 56 4.54 27.12 23.49
N GLU A 57 5.14 28.21 23.04
CA GLU A 57 6.27 28.20 22.12
C GLU A 57 7.55 27.57 22.71
N ASP A 58 7.69 27.57 24.05
CA ASP A 58 8.81 26.88 24.71
C ASP A 58 8.56 25.37 24.77
N VAL A 59 8.94 24.70 23.68
CA VAL A 59 8.85 23.24 23.54
C VAL A 59 9.86 22.48 24.40
N PHE A 60 10.85 23.15 24.99
CA PHE A 60 11.89 22.53 25.82
C PHE A 60 11.58 22.55 27.32
N ALA A 61 10.50 23.24 27.71
CA ALA A 61 10.01 23.31 29.07
C ALA A 61 9.78 21.90 29.67
N SER A 62 9.81 21.82 31.00
CA SER A 62 9.56 20.57 31.72
C SER A 62 8.13 20.07 31.44
N PRO A 63 7.94 18.76 31.17
CA PRO A 63 6.61 18.20 30.97
C PRO A 63 5.75 18.39 32.23
N SER A 64 4.49 18.76 32.02
CA SER A 64 3.52 19.01 33.09
C SER A 64 2.86 17.72 33.62
N CYS A 65 2.95 16.60 32.90
CA CYS A 65 2.31 15.34 33.27
C CYS A 65 3.12 14.12 32.79
N PRO A 66 3.25 13.04 33.59
CA PRO A 66 3.82 11.77 33.13
C PRO A 66 2.86 11.01 32.20
N GLU A 67 3.38 10.40 31.13
CA GLU A 67 2.58 9.68 30.13
C GLU A 67 2.01 8.34 30.64
N ASP A 68 0.77 8.05 30.24
CA ASP A 68 -0.01 6.88 30.66
C ASP A 68 0.27 5.60 29.85
N ARG A 69 0.21 4.47 30.56
CA ARG A 69 0.61 3.14 30.09
C ARG A 69 -0.57 2.37 29.51
N SER A 70 -0.74 2.41 28.19
CA SER A 70 -1.53 1.39 27.45
C SER A 70 -1.03 1.14 26.02
N LEU A 71 0.24 1.42 25.73
CA LEU A 71 0.83 1.29 24.39
C LEU A 71 1.31 -0.13 24.03
N HIS A 72 1.49 -1.01 25.03
CA HIS A 72 2.13 -2.30 24.83
C HIS A 72 1.33 -3.21 23.89
N GLU A 73 0.02 -3.36 24.12
CA GLU A 73 -0.83 -4.23 23.30
C GLU A 73 -0.87 -3.77 21.82
N LEU A 74 -0.99 -2.47 21.59
CA LEU A 74 -0.98 -1.92 20.23
C LEU A 74 0.38 -2.10 19.56
N THR A 75 1.47 -1.92 20.30
CA THR A 75 2.84 -2.12 19.79
C THR A 75 3.04 -3.54 19.31
N GLU A 76 2.60 -4.53 20.10
CA GLU A 76 2.69 -5.95 19.73
C GLU A 76 1.83 -6.29 18.51
N GLN A 77 0.63 -5.72 18.40
CA GLN A 77 -0.21 -5.90 17.21
C GLN A 77 0.46 -5.34 15.94
N ILE A 78 1.02 -4.12 16.02
CA ILE A 78 1.74 -3.50 14.91
C ILE A 78 2.98 -4.34 14.55
N TYR A 79 3.74 -4.80 15.55
CA TYR A 79 4.91 -5.63 15.34
C TYR A 79 4.56 -6.93 14.60
N HIS A 80 3.57 -7.68 15.08
CA HIS A 80 3.16 -8.94 14.44
C HIS A 80 2.67 -8.75 13.01
N LEU A 81 1.97 -7.64 12.73
CA LEU A 81 1.56 -7.28 11.37
C LEU A 81 2.77 -7.04 10.46
N LEU A 82 3.74 -6.25 10.93
CA LEU A 82 4.96 -5.91 10.16
C LEU A 82 5.92 -7.08 9.97
N MET A 83 5.76 -8.16 10.74
CA MET A 83 6.56 -9.40 10.62
C MET A 83 6.14 -10.29 9.45
N GLN A 84 4.97 -10.06 8.85
CA GLN A 84 4.52 -10.80 7.68
C GLN A 84 5.30 -10.39 6.43
N PRO A 85 5.75 -11.34 5.58
CA PRO A 85 6.36 -11.01 4.30
C PRO A 85 5.40 -10.24 3.39
N VAL A 86 5.87 -9.16 2.78
CA VAL A 86 5.11 -8.34 1.82
C VAL A 86 5.36 -8.87 0.41
N TYR A 87 4.30 -9.30 -0.25
CA TYR A 87 4.34 -9.72 -1.65
C TYR A 87 3.72 -8.62 -2.50
N ASN A 88 4.46 -8.10 -3.48
CA ASN A 88 3.87 -7.22 -4.48
C ASN A 88 2.93 -8.06 -5.34
N SER A 89 1.62 -7.80 -5.23
CA SER A 89 0.64 -8.24 -6.23
C SER A 89 0.87 -7.45 -7.51
N CYS A 90 1.95 -7.73 -8.22
CA CYS A 90 2.12 -7.27 -9.58
C CYS A 90 1.15 -8.09 -10.43
N SER A 91 0.18 -7.41 -11.03
CA SER A 91 -0.72 -7.90 -12.06
C SER A 91 -0.03 -8.93 -12.95
N SER A 92 -0.69 -10.08 -13.08
CA SER A 92 -0.49 -11.02 -14.19
C SER A 92 -0.53 -10.20 -15.49
N GLY A 93 0.62 -10.07 -16.12
CA GLY A 93 0.81 -9.24 -17.30
C GLY A 93 1.96 -9.82 -18.09
N TYR A 94 1.60 -10.55 -19.15
CA TYR A 94 2.45 -11.19 -20.16
C TYR A 94 3.13 -12.51 -19.79
N GLY A 95 2.68 -13.58 -20.48
CA GLY A 95 3.53 -14.70 -20.86
C GLY A 95 3.19 -16.04 -20.23
N SER A 96 2.22 -16.75 -20.79
CA SER A 96 2.31 -18.22 -20.88
C SER A 96 1.58 -18.72 -22.12
N LEU A 97 2.12 -18.34 -23.28
CA LEU A 97 2.01 -19.10 -24.51
C LEU A 97 3.29 -19.93 -24.60
N GLY A 98 3.15 -21.26 -24.58
CA GLY A 98 4.19 -22.19 -25.02
C GLY A 98 4.72 -23.12 -23.95
N SER A 99 4.17 -24.34 -23.90
CA SER A 99 5.01 -25.51 -24.16
C SER A 99 4.17 -26.67 -24.70
N ASN A 100 4.56 -27.12 -25.91
CA ASN A 100 4.15 -28.37 -26.53
C ASN A 100 4.72 -29.58 -25.78
N GLY A 101 4.00 -30.71 -25.78
CA GLY A 101 4.54 -32.00 -25.35
C GLY A 101 3.50 -33.10 -25.14
N SER A 102 2.90 -33.58 -26.24
CA SER A 102 2.46 -34.97 -26.50
C SER A 102 1.95 -35.85 -25.34
N HIS A 103 0.65 -36.17 -25.34
CA HIS A 103 0.19 -37.56 -25.50
C HIS A 103 -1.30 -37.56 -25.92
N GLU A 104 -1.61 -38.49 -26.80
CA GLU A 104 -2.88 -38.73 -27.47
C GLU A 104 -4.11 -38.88 -26.55
N ASN A 105 -5.24 -38.28 -26.94
CA ASN A 105 -6.54 -38.95 -26.84
C ASN A 105 -7.55 -38.33 -27.83
N PRO A 106 -8.14 -39.12 -28.76
CA PRO A 106 -9.08 -38.61 -29.74
C PRO A 106 -10.51 -38.64 -29.17
N MET A 107 -11.37 -37.73 -29.63
CA MET A 107 -12.73 -38.02 -30.08
C MET A 107 -13.39 -36.75 -30.60
N SER A 108 -13.77 -36.82 -31.87
CA SER A 108 -14.41 -35.81 -32.70
C SER A 108 -15.85 -35.54 -32.27
N ALA A 109 -16.31 -34.31 -32.43
CA ALA A 109 -17.42 -33.97 -33.33
C ALA A 109 -17.67 -32.45 -33.28
N ALA A 110 -17.51 -31.83 -34.44
CA ALA A 110 -17.75 -30.40 -34.66
C ALA A 110 -19.22 -30.05 -34.39
N SER A 111 -19.44 -29.00 -33.60
CA SER A 111 -20.69 -28.25 -33.62
C SER A 111 -20.46 -27.00 -34.48
N SER A 112 -21.26 -26.90 -35.53
CA SER A 112 -21.27 -25.86 -36.55
C SER A 112 -21.96 -24.60 -36.06
N SER A 113 -21.43 -23.44 -36.44
CA SER A 113 -22.27 -22.32 -36.89
C SER A 113 -21.44 -21.37 -37.75
N ASP A 114 -21.85 -21.32 -39.01
CA ASP A 114 -21.41 -20.37 -40.02
C ASP A 114 -22.17 -19.03 -39.90
N SER A 115 -21.57 -18.02 -40.54
CA SER A 115 -22.16 -16.76 -41.03
C SER A 115 -22.32 -15.64 -39.97
N ASN A 116 -21.97 -14.39 -40.25
CA ASN A 116 -22.02 -13.69 -41.54
C ASN A 116 -20.88 -12.66 -41.65
N GLY A 117 -20.26 -12.58 -42.83
CA GLY A 117 -19.33 -11.52 -43.18
C GLY A 117 -20.03 -10.24 -43.59
N ASN A 118 -19.30 -9.13 -43.47
CA ASN A 118 -19.07 -8.03 -44.42
C ASN A 118 -18.58 -6.86 -43.55
N GLY A 119 -17.36 -6.37 -43.67
CA GLY A 119 -16.86 -5.79 -44.91
C GLY A 119 -17.18 -4.31 -44.89
N ASN A 120 -16.11 -3.51 -44.76
CA ASN A 120 -15.88 -2.26 -45.47
C ASN A 120 -16.10 -0.90 -44.76
N GLU A 121 -14.95 -0.21 -44.55
CA GLU A 121 -14.59 1.20 -44.88
C GLU A 121 -15.49 2.31 -44.31
N ASP A 122 -15.01 3.19 -43.45
CA ASP A 122 -14.08 4.33 -43.64
C ASP A 122 -14.87 5.64 -43.46
N LEU A 123 -14.19 6.59 -42.79
CA LEU A 123 -14.34 8.05 -42.87
C LEU A 123 -15.77 8.65 -42.87
N LYS A 124 -16.04 9.55 -41.91
CA LYS A 124 -15.75 11.00 -42.06
C LYS A 124 -16.54 11.85 -41.06
N ASP A 125 -15.82 12.80 -40.44
CA ASP A 125 -16.21 14.11 -39.93
C ASP A 125 -17.67 14.39 -39.49
N LYS A 126 -17.83 14.77 -38.21
CA LYS A 126 -18.24 16.15 -37.87
C LYS A 126 -17.92 16.48 -36.41
#